data_AF-A0A443S4J1-F1
#
_entry.id   AF-A0A443S4J1-F1
#
_cell.length_a   1.000
_cell.length_b   1.000
_cell.length_c   1.000
_cell.angle_alpha   90.00
_cell.angle_beta   90.00
_cell.angle_gamma   90.00
#
_symmetry.space_group_name_H-M   'P 1'
#
loop_
_entity.id
_entity.type
_entity.pdbx_description
1 polymer ?
#
loop_
_entity_poly.entity_id
_entity_poly.type
_entity_poly.pdbx_seq_one_letter_code
_entity_poly.pdbx_strand_id
1 'polypeptide(L)' 'MQAVTGKLLPFVGSKIALSVGIFLVGFCNILFGLLEYLEQYETFVSLCFIVRILEAIGAGLINTTSFLILI' A
#
# COMPACT_ATOMS: atom_id res chain seq x y z
N MET A 1 0.82 -3.87 14.74
CA MET A 1 2.14 -4.04 14.11
C MET A 1 2.02 -5.14 13.08
N GLN A 2 2.18 -4.83 11.78
CA GLN A 2 2.12 -5.88 10.75
C GLN A 2 3.41 -6.70 10.80
N ALA A 3 3.29 -8.02 11.02
CA ALA A 3 4.43 -8.92 11.30
C ALA A 3 5.48 -8.96 10.17
N VAL A 4 5.07 -8.70 8.93
CA VAL A 4 5.95 -8.73 7.75
C VAL A 4 6.77 -7.43 7.61
N THR A 5 6.16 -6.28 7.88
CA THR A 5 6.81 -4.96 7.73
C THR A 5 7.97 -4.76 8.70
N GLY A 6 7.83 -5.22 9.96
CA GLY A 6 8.85 -5.02 10.99
C GLY A 6 10.18 -5.73 10.70
N LYS A 7 10.18 -6.79 9.87
CA LYS A 7 11.37 -7.57 9.52
C LYS A 7 12.10 -7.02 8.29
N LEU A 8 11.39 -6.30 7.41
CA LEU A 8 11.96 -5.64 6.21
C LEU A 8 12.56 -4.27 6.53
N LEU A 9 12.05 -3.62 7.59
CA LEU A 9 12.43 -2.28 8.01
C LEU A 9 13.91 -2.06 8.34
N PRO A 10 14.63 -2.98 9.04
CA PRO A 10 16.06 -2.81 9.28
C PRO A 10 16.93 -2.95 8.02
N PHE A 11 16.40 -3.51 6.92
CA PHE A 11 17.13 -3.69 5.65
C PHE A 11 16.98 -2.50 4.70
N VAL A 12 15.84 -1.81 4.72
CA VAL A 12 15.50 -0.74 3.74
C VAL A 12 15.63 0.67 4.34
N GLY A 13 15.62 0.80 5.67
CA GLY A 13 15.66 2.09 6.35
C GLY A 13 14.28 2.76 6.42
N SER A 14 13.96 3.36 7.58
CA SER A 14 12.63 3.92 7.86
C SER A 14 12.23 5.02 6.86
N LYS A 15 13.15 5.89 6.44
CA LYS A 15 12.83 6.97 5.49
C LYS A 15 12.37 6.45 4.12
N ILE A 16 13.04 5.43 3.59
CA ILE A 16 12.70 4.86 2.28
C ILE A 16 11.42 4.03 2.36
N ALA A 17 11.24 3.27 3.44
CA ALA A 17 10.00 2.51 3.66
C ALA A 17 8.76 3.42 3.68
N LEU A 18 8.84 4.61 4.29
CA LEU A 18 7.73 5.56 4.29
C LEU A 18 7.38 6.02 2.86
N SER A 19 8.38 6.45 2.08
CA SER A 19 8.18 6.88 0.69
C SER A 19 7.61 5.77 -0.17
N VAL A 20 8.09 4.53 -0.03
CA VAL A 20 7.56 3.38 -0.78
C VAL A 20 6.11 3.10 -0.41
N GLY A 21 5.76 3.18 0.87
CA GLY A 21 4.37 3.00 1.33
C GLY A 21 3.43 4.05 0.75
N ILE A 22 3.82 5.33 0.79
CA ILE A 22 3.04 6.44 0.23
C ILE A 22 2.89 6.28 -1.29
N PHE A 23 3.97 5.92 -1.98
CA PHE A 23 3.95 5.71 -3.42
C PHE A 23 3.05 4.54 -3.81
N LEU A 24 3.08 3.44 -3.04
CA LEU A 24 2.25 2.26 -3.28
C LEU A 24 0.77 2.56 -3.08
N VAL A 25 0.40 3.25 -1.99
CA VAL A 25 -0.99 3.67 -1.72
C VAL A 25 -1.48 4.65 -2.78
N GLY A 26 -0.67 5.65 -3.14
CA GLY A 26 -1.01 6.60 -4.21
C GLY A 26 -1.20 5.93 -5.57
N PHE A 27 -0.32 4.99 -5.92
CA PHE A 27 -0.43 4.21 -7.15
C PHE A 27 -1.69 3.33 -7.16
N CYS A 28 -2.00 2.67 -6.04
CA CYS A 28 -3.24 1.89 -5.90
C CYS A 28 -4.48 2.76 -6.09
N ASN A 29 -4.50 3.97 -5.53
CA ASN A 29 -5.64 4.87 -5.65
C ASN A 29 -5.83 5.37 -7.10
N ILE A 30 -4.74 5.65 -7.82
CA ILE A 30 -4.79 5.99 -9.26
C ILE A 30 -5.32 4.81 -10.07
N LEU A 31 -4.84 3.59 -9.80
CA LEU A 31 -5.27 2.37 -10.49
C LEU A 31 -6.76 2.07 -10.22
N PHE A 32 -7.22 2.37 -8.99
CA PHE A 32 -8.63 2.26 -8.62
C PHE A 32 -9.52 3.26 -9.36
N GLY A 33 -9.05 4.50 -9.54
CA GLY A 33 -9.74 5.49 -10.36
C GLY A 33 -9.82 5.07 -11.83
N LEU A 34 -8.73 4.53 -12.41
CA LEU A 34 -8.77 4.04 -13.79
C LEU A 34 -9.71 2.84 -13.98
N LEU A 35 -9.96 2.07 -12.91
CA LEU A 35 -10.85 0.92 -12.92
C LEU A 35 -12.32 1.31 -13.12
N GLU A 36 -12.70 2.56 -12.88
CA GLU A 36 -14.08 3.03 -13.07
C GLU A 36 -14.54 2.97 -14.54
N TYR A 37 -13.60 2.96 -15.48
CA TYR A 37 -13.86 2.87 -16.92
C TYR A 37 -14.11 1.44 -17.42
N LEU A 38 -14.01 0.42 -16.56
CA LEU A 38 -14.31 -0.96 -16.93
C LEU A 38 -15.81 -1.25 -16.83
N GLU A 39 -16.45 -1.50 -17.96
CA GLU A 39 -17.88 -1.88 -18.04
C GLU A 39 -18.16 -3.31 -17.54
N GLN A 40 -17.13 -4.18 -17.41
CA GLN A 40 -17.30 -5.56 -16.96
C GLN A 40 -17.21 -5.70 -15.43
N TYR A 41 -18.35 -6.03 -14.80
CA TYR A 41 -18.50 -6.13 -13.34
C TYR A 41 -17.56 -7.16 -12.68
N GLU A 42 -17.38 -8.35 -13.29
CA GLU A 42 -16.53 -9.41 -12.72
C GLU A 42 -15.04 -9.03 -12.71
N THR A 43 -14.59 -8.40 -13.80
CA THR A 43 -13.22 -7.88 -13.93
C THR A 43 -12.98 -6.72 -12.97
N PHE A 44 -13.98 -5.86 -12.77
CA PHE A 44 -13.92 -4.75 -11.80
C PHE A 44 -13.74 -5.28 -10.37
N VAL A 45 -14.56 -6.24 -9.94
CA VAL A 45 -14.52 -6.76 -8.56
C VAL A 45 -13.19 -7.45 -8.27
N SER A 46 -12.68 -8.27 -9.20
CA SER A 46 -11.40 -8.97 -9.02
C SER A 46 -10.21 -8.01 -8.92
N LEU A 47 -10.14 -7.01 -9.79
CA LEU A 47 -9.08 -6.00 -9.75
C LEU A 47 -9.19 -5.09 -8.52
N CYS A 48 -10.40 -4.73 -8.11
CA CYS A 48 -10.68 -3.99 -6.87
C CYS A 48 -10.09 -4.72 -5.64
N PHE A 49 -10.30 -6.03 -5.54
CA PHE A 49 -9.73 -6.84 -4.46
C PHE A 49 -8.21 -6.80 -4.43
N ILE A 50 -7.56 -6.96 -5.59
CA ILE A 50 -6.09 -6.94 -5.71
C ILE A 50 -5.53 -5.58 -5.27
N VAL A 51 -6.12 -4.49 -5.77
CA VAL A 51 -5.70 -3.12 -5.44
C VAL A 51 -5.87 -2.85 -3.94
N ARG A 52 -6.98 -3.29 -3.34
CA ARG A 52 -7.23 -3.10 -1.90
C ARG A 52 -6.26 -3.87 -1.01
N ILE A 53 -5.82 -5.06 -1.41
CA ILE A 53 -4.80 -5.82 -0.69
C ILE A 53 -3.45 -5.07 -0.73
N LEU A 54 -3.05 -4.56 -1.89
CA LEU A 54 -1.83 -3.76 -2.04
C LEU A 54 -1.87 -2.45 -1.25
N GLU A 55 -3.01 -1.76 -1.28
CA GLU A 55 -3.27 -0.54 -0.51
C GLU A 55 -3.17 -0.80 1.00
N ALA A 56 -3.74 -1.90 1.49
CA ALA A 56 -3.64 -2.30 2.90
C ALA A 56 -2.19 -2.56 3.35
N ILE A 57 -1.39 -3.21 2.48
CA ILE A 57 0.04 -3.44 2.75
C ILE A 57 0.78 -2.10 2.85
N GLY A 58 0.55 -1.18 1.90
CA GLY A 58 1.15 0.15 1.90
C GLY A 58 0.74 1.00 3.10
N ALA A 59 -0.55 1.01 3.45
CA ALA A 59 -1.10 1.75 4.58
C ALA A 59 -0.49 1.30 5.91
N GLY A 60 -0.35 -0.01 6.12
CA GLY A 60 0.28 -0.50 7.35
C GLY A 60 1.81 -0.37 7.35
N LEU A 61 2.46 -0.25 6.18
CA LEU A 61 3.87 0.14 6.07
C LEU A 61 4.07 1.58 6.55
N ILE A 62 3.23 2.51 6.07
CA ILE A 62 3.24 3.92 6.49
C ILE A 62 3.01 4.01 7.99
N ASN A 63 1.98 3.35 8.51
CA ASN A 63 1.65 3.42 9.92
C ASN A 63 2.82 2.95 10.81
N THR A 64 3.43 1.81 10.49
CA THR A 64 4.57 1.26 11.25
C THR A 64 5.80 2.19 11.19
N THR A 65 6.06 2.76 10.02
CA THR A 65 7.24 3.59 9.79
C THR A 65 7.08 5.00 10.39
N SER A 66 5.88 5.57 10.35
CA SER A 66 5.56 6.85 10.99
C SER A 66 5.82 6.81 12.50
N PHE A 67 5.43 5.72 13.18
CA PHE A 67 5.74 5.56 14.61
C PHE A 67 7.25 5.42 14.86
N LEU A 68 8.01 4.80 13.95
CA LEU A 68 9.46 4.61 14.08
C LEU A 68 10.29 5.83 13.70
N ILE A 69 9.75 6.76 12.91
CA ILE A 69 10.39 8.04 12.61
C ILE A 69 10.13 9.06 13.73
N LEU A 70 8.97 8.96 14.39
CA LEU A 70 8.58 9.87 15.48
C LEU A 70 9.29 9.59 16.81
N ILE A 71 9.81 8.37 17.02
CA ILE A 71 10.60 7.98 18.19
C ILE A 71 12.10 8.18 17.94
#